data_AF-A0A954H2Q1-F1
#
_entry.id   AF-A0A954H2Q1-F1
#
_cell.length_a   1.000
_cell.length_b   1.000
_cell.length_c   1.000
_cell.angle_alpha   90.00
_cell.angle_beta   90.00
_cell.angle_gamma   90.00
#
_symmetry.space_group_name_H-M   'P 1'
#
loop_
_entity.id
_entity.type
_entity.pdbx_description
1 polymer ?
#
loop_
_entity_poly.entity_id
_entity_poly.type
_entity_poly.pdbx_seq_one_letter_code
_entity_poly.pdbx_strand_id
1 'polypeptide(L)'
;MRTHPSVFVRMLIAAATLAVACRPQPVAAQNAELDHAAPATTSVAAAVLDLRKLKLPREAEPVSEPRLASVHYHQQADVKTAFSHVKTQLISLGCEEIPGGYETEQYCATTFQKQQFRISVMVLPHSQPDQVSVNVSNHGNIDLTALPKPKDTTLQFSNAAMAMYEVPGSQEKIRQEVMGAMTNQKWLPYGTAGDQMFFRRNAVVASVNSITAPAQDNKILLQYASQLVSAEIPLPPNASNAHYADVTRELSFSTTDDVNAVGKFYQNSLAADGWEPTTEAPLAIDFEFVQIFRRRDGQQMRLLMKDIKDEGRRDVRMKLWMDKVEQ
;
A
#
# COMPACT_ATOMS: atom_id res chain seq x y z
N MET A 1 29.49 -12.16 -86.83
CA MET A 1 29.13 -13.57 -87.14
C MET A 1 29.01 -14.33 -85.83
N ARG A 2 28.03 -15.25 -85.79
CA ARG A 2 27.58 -16.08 -84.67
C ARG A 2 28.73 -16.80 -83.94
N THR A 3 28.61 -16.99 -82.61
CA THR A 3 28.18 -18.25 -81.96
C THR A 3 28.38 -18.20 -80.43
N HIS A 4 27.30 -18.45 -79.67
CA HIS A 4 27.31 -19.05 -78.31
C HIS A 4 27.48 -20.60 -78.44
N PRO A 5 27.66 -21.44 -77.37
CA PRO A 5 27.32 -21.24 -75.94
C PRO A 5 28.26 -21.86 -74.87
N SER A 6 27.91 -21.63 -73.59
CA SER A 6 27.81 -22.64 -72.49
C SER A 6 28.76 -22.55 -71.25
N VAL A 7 28.15 -22.10 -70.13
CA VAL A 7 28.09 -22.67 -68.76
C VAL A 7 29.37 -22.80 -67.90
N PHE A 8 29.42 -22.10 -66.75
CA PHE A 8 29.36 -22.69 -65.38
C PHE A 8 29.39 -21.62 -64.25
N VAL A 9 28.24 -21.51 -63.57
CA VAL A 9 27.96 -21.37 -62.12
C VAL A 9 29.05 -20.85 -61.15
N ARG A 10 28.75 -19.76 -60.42
CA ARG A 10 28.67 -19.71 -58.93
C ARG A 10 28.19 -18.34 -58.43
N MET A 11 26.95 -18.30 -57.94
CA MET A 11 26.36 -17.19 -57.18
C MET A 11 26.71 -17.39 -55.70
N LEU A 12 27.37 -16.42 -55.08
CA LEU A 12 27.58 -16.34 -53.63
C LEU A 12 26.58 -15.34 -53.08
N ILE A 13 25.55 -15.83 -52.39
CA ILE A 13 24.60 -15.02 -51.61
C ILE A 13 25.23 -14.85 -50.22
N ALA A 14 25.62 -13.62 -49.88
CA ALA A 14 25.96 -13.26 -48.51
C ALA A 14 24.66 -12.96 -47.74
N ALA A 15 24.30 -13.86 -46.81
CA ALA A 15 23.23 -13.63 -45.85
C ALA A 15 23.79 -12.78 -44.70
N ALA A 16 23.33 -11.53 -44.59
CA ALA A 16 23.56 -10.69 -43.42
C ALA A 16 22.44 -10.97 -42.40
N THR A 17 22.76 -11.75 -41.38
CA THR A 17 21.85 -12.05 -40.26
C THR A 17 21.79 -10.83 -39.33
N LEU A 18 20.70 -10.06 -39.36
CA LEU A 18 20.37 -9.13 -38.28
C LEU A 18 20.00 -9.95 -37.03
N ALA A 19 20.92 -10.03 -36.08
CA ALA A 19 20.59 -10.48 -34.73
C ALA A 19 19.80 -9.36 -34.02
N VAL A 20 18.47 -9.43 -34.08
CA VAL A 20 17.61 -8.68 -33.16
C VAL A 20 17.84 -9.27 -31.77
N ALA A 21 18.61 -8.55 -30.96
CA ALA A 21 18.71 -8.84 -29.54
C ALA A 21 17.34 -8.58 -28.91
N CYS A 22 16.50 -9.63 -28.81
CA CYS A 22 15.33 -9.64 -27.94
C CYS A 22 15.80 -9.41 -26.51
N ARG A 23 15.79 -8.15 -26.05
CA ARG A 23 15.74 -7.86 -24.62
C ARG A 23 14.40 -8.42 -24.12
N PRO A 24 14.39 -9.36 -23.16
CA PRO A 24 13.15 -9.73 -22.50
C PRO A 24 12.60 -8.49 -21.79
N GLN A 25 11.48 -7.96 -22.29
CA GLN A 25 10.69 -7.00 -21.54
C GLN A 25 10.23 -7.68 -20.23
N PRO A 26 10.31 -7.00 -19.08
CA PRO A 26 9.73 -7.52 -17.86
C PRO A 26 8.22 -7.65 -18.04
N VAL A 27 7.75 -8.90 -18.09
CA VAL A 27 6.36 -9.30 -18.36
C VAL A 27 5.37 -8.83 -17.27
N ALA A 28 5.86 -8.31 -16.13
CA ALA A 28 5.04 -8.02 -14.96
C ALA A 28 4.17 -6.73 -15.04
N ALA A 29 4.44 -5.80 -15.97
CA ALA A 29 3.78 -4.48 -15.94
C ALA A 29 2.63 -4.30 -16.94
N GLN A 30 2.46 -5.18 -17.93
CA GLN A 30 1.60 -4.86 -19.09
C GLN A 30 0.15 -5.37 -19.02
N ASN A 31 -0.20 -6.29 -18.11
CA ASN A 31 -1.57 -6.80 -17.98
C ASN A 31 -1.97 -6.99 -16.51
N ALA A 32 -1.79 -5.98 -15.66
CA ALA A 32 -2.39 -5.98 -14.34
C ALA A 32 -3.89 -5.63 -14.48
N GLU A 33 -4.70 -6.61 -14.87
CA GLU A 33 -6.14 -6.46 -14.99
C GLU A 33 -6.77 -6.33 -13.60
N LEU A 34 -7.77 -5.46 -13.48
CA LEU A 34 -8.46 -5.25 -12.21
C LEU A 34 -9.35 -6.47 -11.92
N ASP A 35 -8.89 -7.36 -11.04
CA ASP A 35 -9.78 -8.37 -10.45
C ASP A 35 -10.76 -7.68 -9.51
N HIS A 36 -11.98 -7.48 -9.99
CA HIS A 36 -13.08 -6.84 -9.26
C HIS A 36 -13.46 -7.57 -7.95
N ALA A 37 -13.00 -8.81 -7.75
CA ALA A 37 -13.29 -9.61 -6.56
C ALA A 37 -12.16 -9.62 -5.50
N ALA A 38 -10.98 -9.08 -5.81
CA ALA A 38 -9.83 -9.11 -4.91
C ALA A 38 -9.34 -7.71 -4.52
N PRO A 39 -8.87 -7.52 -3.28
CA PRO A 39 -8.13 -6.32 -2.91
C PRO A 39 -6.93 -6.11 -3.84
N ALA A 40 -6.70 -4.89 -4.29
CA ALA A 40 -5.69 -4.59 -5.30
C ALA A 40 -4.26 -4.80 -4.77
N THR A 41 -3.35 -5.16 -5.68
CA THR A 41 -1.90 -5.02 -5.45
C THR A 41 -1.46 -3.57 -5.71
N THR A 42 -0.26 -3.22 -5.29
CA THR A 42 0.39 -1.93 -5.54
C THR A 42 0.53 -1.65 -7.03
N SER A 43 0.80 -2.69 -7.84
CA SER A 43 0.88 -2.58 -9.30
C SER A 43 -0.49 -2.23 -9.93
N VAL A 44 -1.55 -2.97 -9.55
CA VAL A 44 -2.92 -2.69 -10.01
C VAL A 44 -3.35 -1.29 -9.57
N ALA A 45 -3.13 -0.93 -8.30
CA ALA A 45 -3.49 0.38 -7.78
C ALA A 45 -2.74 1.51 -8.51
N ALA A 46 -1.44 1.37 -8.76
CA ALA A 46 -0.64 2.36 -9.49
C ALA A 46 -1.08 2.53 -10.94
N ALA A 47 -1.59 1.47 -11.57
CA ALA A 47 -2.15 1.53 -12.92
C ALA A 47 -3.48 2.33 -12.94
N VAL A 48 -4.31 2.22 -11.90
CA VAL A 48 -5.59 2.95 -11.81
C VAL A 48 -5.39 4.39 -11.33
N LEU A 49 -4.73 4.59 -10.19
CA LEU A 49 -4.52 5.89 -9.60
C LEU A 49 -3.23 5.93 -8.79
N ASP A 50 -2.26 6.70 -9.28
CA ASP A 50 -1.01 6.97 -8.57
C ASP A 50 -0.99 8.40 -8.04
N LEU A 51 -1.17 8.56 -6.72
CA LEU A 51 -1.23 9.89 -6.11
C LEU A 51 0.09 10.66 -6.17
N ARG A 52 1.22 10.00 -6.45
CA ARG A 52 2.51 10.68 -6.73
C ARG A 52 2.45 11.59 -7.94
N LYS A 53 1.46 11.39 -8.83
CA LYS A 53 1.25 12.21 -10.03
C LYS A 53 0.51 13.51 -9.76
N LEU A 54 0.04 13.73 -8.52
CA LEU A 54 -0.51 15.03 -8.13
C LEU A 54 0.59 16.09 -8.17
N LYS A 55 0.34 17.16 -8.92
CA LYS A 55 1.21 18.33 -9.01
C LYS A 55 1.00 19.19 -7.78
N LEU A 56 1.96 19.14 -6.87
CA LEU A 56 1.93 20.03 -5.71
C LEU A 56 2.07 21.49 -6.18
N PRO A 57 1.36 22.44 -5.56
CA PRO A 57 1.61 23.87 -5.73
C PRO A 57 3.09 24.21 -5.52
N ARG A 58 3.58 25.27 -6.18
CA ARG A 58 5.01 25.65 -6.11
C ARG A 58 5.50 25.92 -4.68
N GLU A 59 4.64 26.48 -3.84
CA GLU A 59 4.93 26.83 -2.44
C GLU A 59 4.40 25.78 -1.45
N ALA A 60 4.02 24.60 -1.94
CA ALA A 60 3.62 23.52 -1.06
C ALA A 60 4.86 22.92 -0.37
N GLU A 61 4.73 22.69 0.93
CA GLU A 61 5.73 22.03 1.77
C GLU A 61 5.25 20.59 2.03
N PRO A 62 5.83 19.57 1.37
CA PRO A 62 5.43 18.20 1.61
C PRO A 62 5.77 17.79 3.06
N VAL A 63 4.77 17.26 3.79
CA VAL A 63 4.99 16.68 5.13
C VAL A 63 5.83 15.40 5.01
N SER A 64 5.70 14.73 3.86
CA SER A 64 6.49 13.56 3.47
C SER A 64 6.55 13.45 1.96
N GLU A 65 7.43 12.60 1.44
CA GLU A 65 7.44 12.31 0.00
C GLU A 65 6.06 11.81 -0.46
N PRO A 66 5.53 12.36 -1.58
CA PRO A 66 4.33 11.84 -2.22
C PRO A 66 4.44 10.35 -2.46
N ARG A 67 3.36 9.63 -2.18
CA ARG A 67 3.32 8.17 -2.21
C ARG A 67 2.16 7.67 -3.04
N LEU A 68 2.20 6.39 -3.40
CA LEU A 68 1.15 5.76 -4.21
C LEU A 68 -0.23 5.95 -3.55
N ALA A 69 -0.29 5.69 -2.24
CA ALA A 69 -1.54 5.67 -1.50
C ALA A 69 -1.90 6.99 -0.80
N SER A 70 -0.96 7.92 -0.65
CA SER A 70 -1.23 9.18 0.06
C SER A 70 -0.33 10.33 -0.35
N VAL A 71 -0.87 11.54 -0.20
CA VAL A 71 -0.16 12.81 -0.36
C VAL A 71 -0.56 13.72 0.79
N HIS A 72 0.44 14.27 1.48
CA HIS A 72 0.23 15.21 2.59
C HIS A 72 1.23 16.35 2.48
N TYR A 73 0.72 17.58 2.43
CA TYR A 73 1.52 18.79 2.36
C TYR A 73 0.84 19.95 3.11
N HIS A 74 1.64 20.96 3.42
CA HIS A 74 1.18 22.27 3.86
C HIS A 74 1.27 23.27 2.71
N GLN A 75 0.39 24.26 2.68
CA GLN A 75 0.38 25.29 1.64
C GLN A 75 -0.10 26.61 2.22
N GLN A 76 0.52 27.72 1.79
CA GLN A 76 -0.02 29.07 2.01
C GLN A 76 -1.22 29.31 1.09
N ALA A 77 -2.42 29.26 1.66
CA ALA A 77 -3.71 29.45 0.98
C ALA A 77 -4.86 29.41 1.99
N ASP A 78 -6.02 29.97 1.64
CA ASP A 78 -7.25 29.63 2.35
C ASP A 78 -7.73 28.21 2.03
N VAL A 79 -8.58 27.68 2.90
CA VAL A 79 -9.11 26.31 2.83
C VAL A 79 -9.77 26.00 1.48
N LYS A 80 -10.58 26.92 0.93
CA LYS A 80 -11.37 26.69 -0.30
C LYS A 80 -10.48 26.72 -1.53
N THR A 81 -9.49 27.62 -1.57
CA THR A 81 -8.52 27.70 -2.65
C THR A 81 -7.68 26.41 -2.74
N ALA A 82 -7.13 25.95 -1.62
CA ALA A 82 -6.35 24.70 -1.60
C ALA A 82 -7.21 23.48 -1.95
N PHE A 83 -8.45 23.43 -1.46
CA PHE A 83 -9.39 22.36 -1.78
C PHE A 83 -9.75 22.31 -3.28
N SER A 84 -10.06 23.46 -3.87
CA SER A 84 -10.41 23.57 -5.30
C SER A 84 -9.25 23.12 -6.20
N HIS A 85 -8.00 23.41 -5.81
CA HIS A 85 -6.82 22.95 -6.52
C HIS A 85 -6.72 21.42 -6.55
N VAL A 86 -6.85 20.77 -5.39
CA VAL A 86 -6.78 19.30 -5.29
C VAL A 86 -7.93 18.63 -6.04
N LYS A 87 -9.15 19.15 -5.88
CA LYS A 87 -10.36 18.67 -6.57
C LYS A 87 -10.19 18.70 -8.09
N THR A 88 -9.70 19.80 -8.64
CA THR A 88 -9.42 19.95 -10.07
C THR A 88 -8.41 18.90 -10.55
N GLN A 89 -7.36 18.65 -9.77
CA GLN A 89 -6.37 17.64 -10.13
C GLN A 89 -6.91 16.22 -10.11
N LEU A 90 -7.67 15.84 -9.08
CA LEU A 90 -8.28 14.50 -9.03
C LEU A 90 -9.27 14.29 -10.18
N ILE A 91 -10.07 15.30 -10.52
CA ILE A 91 -10.95 15.25 -11.69
C ILE A 91 -10.14 15.10 -12.99
N SER A 92 -9.02 15.83 -13.13
CA SER A 92 -8.14 15.69 -14.30
C SER A 92 -7.47 14.31 -14.41
N LEU A 93 -7.32 13.60 -13.27
CA LEU A 93 -6.87 12.21 -13.21
C LEU A 93 -8.01 11.21 -13.48
N GLY A 94 -9.22 11.67 -13.81
CA GLY A 94 -10.38 10.84 -14.10
C GLY A 94 -11.08 10.29 -12.85
N CYS A 95 -10.93 10.97 -11.71
CA CYS A 95 -11.73 10.67 -10.53
C CYS A 95 -13.08 11.41 -10.59
N GLU A 96 -14.12 10.74 -10.15
CA GLU A 96 -15.48 11.28 -10.03
C GLU A 96 -15.75 11.64 -8.57
N GLU A 97 -16.28 12.82 -8.30
CA GLU A 97 -16.64 13.21 -6.94
C GLU A 97 -17.92 12.48 -6.51
N ILE A 98 -17.90 11.94 -5.29
CA ILE A 98 -19.07 11.35 -4.65
C ILE A 98 -19.80 12.46 -3.88
N PRO A 99 -21.12 12.64 -4.07
CA PRO A 99 -21.91 13.60 -3.30
C PRO A 99 -21.80 13.39 -1.78
N GLY A 100 -21.88 14.48 -1.01
CA GLY A 100 -21.81 14.45 0.46
C GLY A 100 -20.53 15.05 1.05
N GLY A 101 -19.76 15.78 0.25
CA GLY A 101 -18.66 16.61 0.75
C GLY A 101 -19.14 17.79 1.61
N TYR A 102 -18.23 18.32 2.42
CA TYR A 102 -18.38 19.50 3.26
C TYR A 102 -17.41 20.57 2.77
N GLU A 103 -17.90 21.78 2.53
CA GLU A 103 -17.07 22.90 2.12
C GLU A 103 -17.40 24.12 2.98
N THR A 104 -16.55 24.40 3.98
CA THR A 104 -16.68 25.57 4.85
C THR A 104 -15.38 26.37 4.85
N GLU A 105 -15.39 27.55 5.47
CA GLU A 105 -14.15 28.33 5.67
C GLU A 105 -13.21 27.65 6.68
N GLN A 106 -13.73 26.77 7.53
CA GLN A 106 -12.99 26.13 8.61
C GLN A 106 -12.40 24.78 8.21
N TYR A 107 -12.98 24.11 7.22
CA TYR A 107 -12.43 22.91 6.60
C TYR A 107 -13.21 22.56 5.32
N CYS A 108 -12.54 21.86 4.42
CA CYS A 108 -13.18 21.22 3.27
C CYS A 108 -12.83 19.73 3.27
N ALA A 109 -13.82 18.87 3.04
CA ALA A 109 -13.63 17.43 2.93
C ALA A 109 -14.58 16.85 1.89
N THR A 110 -14.09 15.99 1.01
CA THR A 110 -14.94 15.26 0.07
C THR A 110 -14.34 13.90 -0.25
N THR A 111 -15.09 13.08 -0.96
CA THR A 111 -14.65 11.77 -1.41
C THR A 111 -14.77 11.65 -2.91
N PHE A 112 -13.82 10.96 -3.53
CA PHE A 112 -13.81 10.66 -4.94
C PHE A 112 -13.79 9.15 -5.16
N GLN A 113 -14.25 8.77 -6.34
CA GLN A 113 -14.19 7.41 -6.85
C GLN A 113 -13.40 7.39 -8.15
N LYS A 114 -12.55 6.37 -8.32
CA LYS A 114 -12.02 6.02 -9.63
C LYS A 114 -12.10 4.51 -9.78
N GLN A 115 -12.97 4.04 -10.67
CA GLN A 115 -13.36 2.63 -10.73
C GLN A 115 -13.83 2.16 -9.34
N GLN A 116 -13.23 1.12 -8.75
CA GLN A 116 -13.56 0.67 -7.39
C GLN A 116 -12.82 1.42 -6.28
N PHE A 117 -11.79 2.21 -6.60
CA PHE A 117 -10.98 2.89 -5.59
C PHE A 117 -11.73 4.07 -4.98
N ARG A 118 -11.60 4.22 -3.66
CA ARG A 118 -12.14 5.35 -2.89
C ARG A 118 -11.02 6.24 -2.41
N ILE A 119 -11.18 7.55 -2.58
CA ILE A 119 -10.19 8.55 -2.22
C ILE A 119 -10.86 9.58 -1.34
N SER A 120 -10.27 9.94 -0.21
CA SER A 120 -10.69 11.10 0.58
C SER A 120 -9.73 12.25 0.37
N VAL A 121 -10.30 13.46 0.38
CA VAL A 121 -9.56 14.72 0.46
C VAL A 121 -10.02 15.43 1.72
N MET A 122 -9.07 15.94 2.49
CA MET A 122 -9.33 16.77 3.65
C MET A 122 -8.36 17.95 3.65
N VAL A 123 -8.91 19.16 3.79
CA VAL A 123 -8.18 20.42 3.89
C VAL A 123 -8.62 21.12 5.17
N LEU A 124 -7.64 21.41 6.03
CA LEU A 124 -7.83 21.97 7.37
C LEU A 124 -6.87 23.15 7.55
N PRO A 125 -7.22 24.18 8.32
CA PRO A 125 -6.27 25.16 8.81
C PRO A 125 -5.08 24.48 9.49
N HIS A 126 -3.88 24.98 9.24
CA HIS A 126 -2.67 24.59 9.96
C HIS A 126 -2.46 25.53 11.16
N SER A 127 -1.54 25.18 12.06
CA SER A 127 -1.22 26.02 13.23
C SER A 127 -0.52 27.32 12.87
N GLN A 128 0.13 27.37 11.70
CA GLN A 128 0.72 28.59 11.16
C GLN A 128 -0.36 29.46 10.50
N PRO A 129 -0.33 30.79 10.69
CA PRO A 129 -1.26 31.70 10.03
C PRO A 129 -1.24 31.54 8.51
N ASP A 130 -2.42 31.63 7.90
CA ASP A 130 -2.65 31.58 6.44
C ASP A 130 -2.17 30.29 5.74
N GLN A 131 -1.82 29.28 6.53
CA GLN A 131 -1.39 27.98 6.04
C GLN A 131 -2.49 26.93 6.27
N VAL A 132 -2.61 26.01 5.33
CA VAL A 132 -3.50 24.85 5.41
C VAL A 132 -2.73 23.54 5.32
N SER A 133 -3.27 22.51 5.93
CA SER A 133 -2.85 21.13 5.78
C SER A 133 -3.79 20.42 4.79
N VAL A 134 -3.21 19.84 3.75
CA VAL A 134 -3.93 19.07 2.73
C VAL A 134 -3.56 17.60 2.86
N ASN A 135 -4.56 16.74 3.07
CA ASN A 135 -4.41 15.30 3.07
C ASN A 135 -5.25 14.67 1.95
N VAL A 136 -4.62 13.85 1.12
CA VAL A 136 -5.28 13.00 0.13
C VAL A 136 -4.91 11.57 0.43
N SER A 137 -5.91 10.71 0.65
CA SER A 137 -5.71 9.32 1.04
C SER A 137 -6.52 8.37 0.16
N ASN A 138 -5.88 7.33 -0.35
CA ASN A 138 -6.53 6.24 -1.08
C ASN A 138 -6.89 5.11 -0.10
N HIS A 139 -8.17 4.75 -0.06
CA HIS A 139 -8.72 3.72 0.83
C HIS A 139 -8.62 2.30 0.24
N GLY A 140 -8.20 2.16 -1.01
CA GLY A 140 -8.20 0.90 -1.74
C GLY A 140 -9.51 0.66 -2.48
N ASN A 141 -9.69 -0.57 -2.98
CA ASN A 141 -10.78 -0.96 -3.88
C ASN A 141 -11.79 -1.92 -3.23
N ILE A 142 -11.91 -1.90 -1.90
CA ILE A 142 -12.81 -2.81 -1.18
C ILE A 142 -14.11 -2.13 -0.77
N ASP A 143 -15.20 -2.89 -0.79
CA ASP A 143 -16.44 -2.52 -0.13
C ASP A 143 -16.35 -2.91 1.35
N LEU A 144 -16.29 -1.90 2.23
CA LEU A 144 -16.23 -2.11 3.67
C LEU A 144 -17.46 -2.85 4.21
N THR A 145 -18.60 -2.76 3.51
CA THR A 145 -19.81 -3.44 3.94
C THR A 145 -19.84 -4.92 3.59
N ALA A 146 -18.99 -5.34 2.65
CA ALA A 146 -18.79 -6.72 2.25
C ALA A 146 -17.78 -7.46 3.14
N LEU A 147 -17.08 -6.76 4.04
CA LEU A 147 -16.15 -7.40 4.96
C LEU A 147 -16.87 -8.37 5.91
N PRO A 148 -16.16 -9.45 6.34
CA PRO A 148 -16.63 -10.34 7.38
C PRO A 148 -17.07 -9.58 8.61
N LYS A 149 -18.23 -9.93 9.16
CA LYS A 149 -18.80 -9.32 10.36
C LYS A 149 -19.49 -10.40 11.19
N PRO A 150 -19.61 -10.21 12.52
CA PRO A 150 -20.32 -11.16 13.37
C PRO A 150 -21.77 -11.35 12.94
N LYS A 151 -22.40 -12.43 13.40
CA LYS A 151 -23.85 -12.58 13.28
C LYS A 151 -24.60 -11.47 14.03
N ASP A 152 -25.85 -11.24 13.65
CA ASP A 152 -26.76 -10.28 14.30
C ASP A 152 -26.25 -8.83 14.32
N THR A 153 -25.47 -8.48 13.29
CA THR A 153 -24.88 -7.15 13.11
C THR A 153 -25.85 -6.20 12.38
N THR A 154 -26.03 -4.98 12.91
CA THR A 154 -26.87 -3.94 12.29
C THR A 154 -26.01 -2.78 11.76
N LEU A 155 -26.15 -2.43 10.48
CA LEU A 155 -25.45 -1.29 9.88
C LEU A 155 -26.01 0.04 10.42
N GLN A 156 -25.14 0.86 11.00
CA GLN A 156 -25.49 2.18 11.53
C GLN A 156 -25.12 3.29 10.56
N PHE A 157 -23.95 3.17 9.94
CA PHE A 157 -23.41 4.19 9.06
C PHE A 157 -22.43 3.58 8.07
N SER A 158 -22.40 4.07 6.83
CA SER A 158 -21.34 3.74 5.88
C SER A 158 -21.08 4.92 4.95
N ASN A 159 -19.81 5.13 4.66
CA ASN A 159 -19.33 6.00 3.60
C ASN A 159 -18.07 5.37 2.95
N ALA A 160 -17.40 6.15 2.09
CA ALA A 160 -16.22 5.69 1.37
C ALA A 160 -15.02 5.31 2.26
N ALA A 161 -14.92 5.84 3.48
CA ALA A 161 -13.78 5.65 4.37
C ALA A 161 -14.07 4.70 5.53
N MET A 162 -15.33 4.51 5.91
CA MET A 162 -15.72 3.69 7.05
C MET A 162 -17.09 3.03 6.91
N ALA A 163 -17.27 1.89 7.58
CA ALA A 163 -18.57 1.28 7.86
C ALA A 163 -18.67 1.00 9.36
N MET A 164 -19.76 1.40 9.98
CA MET A 164 -20.02 1.24 11.41
C MET A 164 -21.23 0.36 11.63
N TYR A 165 -21.09 -0.56 12.58
CA TYR A 165 -22.12 -1.50 12.93
C TYR A 165 -22.36 -1.55 14.43
N GLU A 166 -23.60 -1.79 14.81
CA GLU A 166 -23.95 -2.20 16.16
C GLU A 166 -23.94 -3.74 16.23
N VAL A 167 -23.25 -4.28 17.22
CA VAL A 167 -23.12 -5.73 17.44
C VAL A 167 -23.40 -6.06 18.91
N PRO A 168 -24.26 -7.05 19.19
CA PRO A 168 -24.50 -7.52 20.56
C PRO A 168 -23.36 -8.42 21.07
N GLY A 169 -23.06 -8.35 22.36
CA GLY A 169 -22.13 -9.25 23.05
C GLY A 169 -20.89 -8.58 23.60
N SER A 170 -19.87 -9.37 23.95
CA SER A 170 -18.62 -8.86 24.51
C SER A 170 -17.60 -8.55 23.42
N GLN A 171 -16.80 -7.51 23.67
CA GLN A 171 -15.73 -7.06 22.79
C GLN A 171 -14.75 -8.19 22.44
N GLU A 172 -14.33 -8.99 23.43
CA GLU A 172 -13.40 -10.11 23.23
C GLU A 172 -13.96 -11.18 22.28
N LYS A 173 -15.22 -11.59 22.46
CA LYS A 173 -15.85 -12.58 21.59
C LYS A 173 -15.95 -12.06 20.15
N ILE A 174 -16.35 -10.80 19.99
CA ILE A 174 -16.47 -10.15 18.68
C ILE A 174 -15.12 -10.09 17.98
N ARG A 175 -14.04 -9.74 18.71
CA ARG A 175 -12.69 -9.70 18.16
C ARG A 175 -12.24 -11.07 17.64
N GLN A 176 -12.45 -12.13 18.42
CA GLN A 176 -12.12 -13.50 18.03
C GLN A 176 -12.91 -13.95 16.79
N GLU A 177 -14.21 -13.66 16.74
CA GLU A 177 -15.08 -14.00 15.60
C GLU A 177 -14.65 -13.27 14.32
N VAL A 178 -14.38 -11.96 14.40
CA VAL A 178 -13.88 -11.16 13.28
C VAL A 178 -12.53 -11.68 12.81
N MET A 179 -11.59 -11.94 13.72
CA MET A 179 -10.26 -12.43 13.36
C MET A 179 -10.32 -13.78 12.62
N GLY A 180 -11.14 -14.72 13.11
CA GLY A 180 -11.36 -16.01 12.43
C GLY A 180 -12.00 -15.82 11.05
N ALA A 181 -13.02 -14.98 10.95
CA ALA A 181 -13.74 -14.76 9.70
C ALA A 181 -12.89 -14.03 8.63
N MET A 182 -12.08 -13.05 9.04
CA MET A 182 -11.09 -12.37 8.19
C MET A 182 -10.05 -13.37 7.67
N THR A 183 -9.48 -14.18 8.56
CA THR A 183 -8.47 -15.20 8.20
C THR A 183 -9.03 -16.22 7.20
N ASN A 184 -10.27 -16.67 7.40
CA ASN A 184 -10.96 -17.57 6.47
C ASN A 184 -11.14 -16.96 5.06
N GLN A 185 -11.22 -15.63 4.96
CA GLN A 185 -11.25 -14.89 3.70
C GLN A 185 -9.88 -14.41 3.22
N LYS A 186 -8.80 -15.04 3.73
CA LYS A 186 -7.40 -14.77 3.37
C LYS A 186 -6.95 -13.35 3.67
N TRP A 187 -7.61 -12.66 4.60
CA TRP A 187 -7.09 -11.45 5.21
C TRP A 187 -6.14 -11.84 6.33
N LEU A 188 -4.86 -11.52 6.16
CA LEU A 188 -3.82 -11.89 7.11
C LEU A 188 -3.76 -10.89 8.26
N PRO A 189 -3.70 -11.32 9.52
CA PRO A 189 -3.43 -10.42 10.64
C PRO A 189 -2.18 -9.58 10.38
N TYR A 190 -2.27 -8.28 10.66
CA TYR A 190 -1.24 -7.31 10.33
C TYR A 190 -1.00 -6.32 11.48
N GLY A 191 -1.17 -6.80 12.72
CA GLY A 191 -0.94 -6.05 13.94
C GLY A 191 -2.21 -5.64 14.69
N THR A 192 -2.00 -5.04 15.85
CA THR A 192 -3.04 -4.48 16.71
C THR A 192 -2.57 -3.16 17.33
N ALA A 193 -3.51 -2.28 17.67
CA ALA A 193 -3.26 -1.06 18.45
C ALA A 193 -4.41 -0.86 19.43
N GLY A 194 -4.21 -1.26 20.69
CA GLY A 194 -5.30 -1.35 21.67
C GLY A 194 -6.43 -2.23 21.13
N ASP A 195 -7.63 -1.66 21.04
CA ASP A 195 -8.83 -2.34 20.57
C ASP A 195 -8.98 -2.39 19.04
N GLN A 196 -8.02 -1.83 18.29
CA GLN A 196 -7.98 -1.92 16.84
C GLN A 196 -7.17 -3.14 16.38
N MET A 197 -7.72 -3.88 15.42
CA MET A 197 -7.05 -4.97 14.71
C MET A 197 -6.81 -4.56 13.26
N PHE A 198 -5.64 -4.90 12.72
CA PHE A 198 -5.31 -4.65 11.32
C PHE A 198 -5.21 -5.97 10.57
N PHE A 199 -5.71 -5.99 9.36
CA PHE A 199 -5.64 -7.13 8.46
C PHE A 199 -5.21 -6.67 7.08
N ARG A 200 -4.30 -7.42 6.45
CA ARG A 200 -3.79 -7.11 5.13
C ARG A 200 -4.21 -8.18 4.14
N ARG A 201 -4.62 -7.74 2.95
CA ARG A 201 -4.73 -8.57 1.75
C ARG A 201 -4.23 -7.74 0.57
N ASN A 202 -3.16 -8.22 -0.08
CA ASN A 202 -2.43 -7.46 -1.11
C ASN A 202 -2.04 -6.05 -0.61
N ALA A 203 -2.30 -4.98 -1.35
CA ALA A 203 -1.96 -3.62 -0.96
C ALA A 203 -3.04 -2.93 -0.11
N VAL A 204 -4.08 -3.63 0.34
CA VAL A 204 -5.13 -3.05 1.18
C VAL A 204 -4.98 -3.53 2.61
N VAL A 205 -4.97 -2.58 3.55
CA VAL A 205 -5.05 -2.83 4.98
C VAL A 205 -6.45 -2.42 5.45
N ALA A 206 -7.22 -3.40 5.91
CA ALA A 206 -8.47 -3.18 6.62
C ALA A 206 -8.16 -3.04 8.12
N SER A 207 -8.78 -2.07 8.78
CA SER A 207 -8.74 -1.95 10.23
C SER A 207 -10.12 -2.14 10.82
N VAL A 208 -10.19 -2.87 11.92
CA VAL A 208 -11.42 -3.12 12.67
C VAL A 208 -11.22 -2.62 14.08
N ASN A 209 -12.00 -1.62 14.49
CA ASN A 209 -12.03 -1.12 15.85
C ASN A 209 -13.34 -1.56 16.52
N SER A 210 -13.26 -2.06 17.74
CA SER A 210 -14.40 -2.44 18.54
C SER A 210 -14.49 -1.51 19.74
N ILE A 211 -15.55 -0.69 19.81
CA ILE A 211 -15.73 0.31 20.86
C ILE A 211 -16.96 -0.09 21.68
N THR A 212 -16.80 -0.25 22.99
CA THR A 212 -17.96 -0.40 23.88
C THR A 212 -18.70 0.94 23.95
N ALA A 213 -20.01 0.93 23.76
CA ALA A 213 -20.86 2.10 23.88
C ALA A 213 -21.69 2.01 25.19
N PRO A 214 -21.22 2.57 26.32
CA PRO A 214 -21.93 2.46 27.60
C PRO A 214 -23.36 3.04 27.55
N ALA A 215 -23.57 4.06 26.71
CA ALA A 215 -24.88 4.69 26.50
C ALA A 215 -25.86 3.85 25.66
N GLN A 216 -25.41 2.75 25.04
CA GLN A 216 -26.23 1.88 24.19
C GLN A 216 -26.33 0.48 24.78
N ASP A 217 -26.63 0.38 26.08
CA ASP A 217 -26.81 -0.91 26.78
C ASP A 217 -25.58 -1.82 26.67
N ASN A 218 -24.38 -1.22 26.71
CA ASN A 218 -23.08 -1.89 26.55
C ASN A 218 -22.91 -2.70 25.25
N LYS A 219 -23.66 -2.36 24.20
CA LYS A 219 -23.41 -2.89 22.85
C LYS A 219 -22.05 -2.42 22.32
N ILE A 220 -21.53 -3.16 21.36
CA ILE A 220 -20.27 -2.84 20.69
C ILE A 220 -20.55 -2.12 19.38
N LEU A 221 -19.96 -0.94 19.22
CA LEU A 221 -19.81 -0.28 17.93
C LEU A 221 -18.57 -0.86 17.23
N LEU A 222 -18.81 -1.62 16.17
CA LEU A 222 -17.76 -2.21 15.34
C LEU A 222 -17.53 -1.33 14.11
N GLN A 223 -16.36 -0.72 14.02
CA GLN A 223 -15.99 0.18 12.94
C GLN A 223 -14.94 -0.45 12.03
N TYR A 224 -15.27 -0.57 10.76
CA TYR A 224 -14.35 -0.92 9.68
C TYR A 224 -13.85 0.35 8.99
N ALA A 225 -12.57 0.37 8.64
CA ALA A 225 -11.97 1.34 7.73
C ALA A 225 -10.93 0.63 6.87
N SER A 226 -10.47 1.28 5.81
CA SER A 226 -9.38 0.74 5.00
C SER A 226 -8.47 1.83 4.45
N GLN A 227 -7.25 1.40 4.13
CA GLN A 227 -6.25 2.19 3.46
C GLN A 227 -5.52 1.33 2.44
N LEU A 228 -5.20 1.92 1.29
CA LEU A 228 -4.18 1.40 0.42
C LEU A 228 -2.82 1.65 1.08
N VAL A 229 -1.88 0.72 0.93
CA VAL A 229 -0.48 0.91 1.32
C VAL A 229 0.40 1.04 0.09
N SER A 230 1.48 1.80 0.24
CA SER A 230 2.43 2.10 -0.82
C SER A 230 3.52 1.02 -0.99
N ALA A 231 3.58 0.05 -0.07
CA ALA A 231 4.50 -1.07 -0.09
C ALA A 231 3.85 -2.35 0.46
N GLU A 232 4.00 -3.44 -0.29
CA GLU A 232 3.50 -4.75 0.07
C GLU A 232 4.57 -5.54 0.82
N ILE A 233 4.70 -5.30 2.11
CA ILE A 233 5.69 -6.00 2.94
C ILE A 233 5.03 -7.23 3.57
N PRO A 234 5.51 -8.46 3.31
CA PRO A 234 5.00 -9.67 3.97
C PRO A 234 5.29 -9.66 5.47
N LEU A 235 4.32 -10.12 6.27
CA LEU A 235 4.50 -10.35 7.70
C LEU A 235 4.69 -11.85 7.97
N PRO A 236 5.75 -12.26 8.69
CA PRO A 236 5.91 -13.66 9.09
C PRO A 236 4.76 -14.15 9.99
N PRO A 237 4.39 -15.45 9.93
CA PRO A 237 3.26 -15.98 10.69
C PRO A 237 3.44 -15.90 12.22
N ASN A 238 4.69 -15.97 12.71
CA ASN A 238 5.02 -15.88 14.14
C ASN A 238 5.34 -14.44 14.58
N ALA A 239 4.92 -13.44 13.81
CA ALA A 239 5.12 -12.04 14.16
C ALA A 239 4.09 -11.58 15.20
N SER A 240 4.53 -10.71 16.09
CA SER A 240 3.72 -10.02 17.10
C SER A 240 4.07 -8.53 17.11
N ASN A 241 3.21 -7.69 17.69
CA ASN A 241 3.42 -6.24 17.75
C ASN A 241 3.70 -5.61 16.36
N ALA A 242 3.08 -6.15 15.32
CA ALA A 242 3.30 -5.67 13.97
C ALA A 242 2.72 -4.26 13.80
N HIS A 243 3.48 -3.38 13.17
CA HIS A 243 3.08 -2.02 12.86
C HIS A 243 3.66 -1.62 11.52
N TYR A 244 2.80 -1.18 10.59
CA TYR A 244 3.21 -0.63 9.32
C TYR A 244 2.96 0.87 9.29
N ALA A 245 3.99 1.63 8.92
CA ALA A 245 3.91 3.05 8.72
C ALA A 245 4.11 3.36 7.24
N ASP A 246 3.05 3.80 6.54
CA ASP A 246 3.14 4.12 5.11
C ASP A 246 4.11 5.28 4.84
N VAL A 247 4.23 6.20 5.80
CA VAL A 247 5.11 7.38 5.72
C VAL A 247 6.57 7.03 5.56
N THR A 248 7.03 5.99 6.25
CA THR A 248 8.39 5.46 6.14
C THR A 248 8.48 4.23 5.26
N ARG A 249 7.34 3.70 4.80
CA ARG A 249 7.22 2.39 4.14
C ARG A 249 7.93 1.30 4.93
N GLU A 250 7.71 1.31 6.25
CA GLU A 250 8.39 0.47 7.22
C GLU A 250 7.37 -0.44 7.91
N LEU A 251 7.70 -1.73 7.98
CA LEU A 251 7.02 -2.72 8.81
C LEU A 251 7.96 -3.08 9.97
N SER A 252 7.51 -2.84 11.20
CA SER A 252 8.18 -3.29 12.42
C SER A 252 7.36 -4.37 13.11
N PHE A 253 8.00 -5.39 13.66
CA PHE A 253 7.36 -6.43 14.46
C PHE A 253 8.38 -7.14 15.35
N SER A 254 7.92 -7.94 16.30
CA SER A 254 8.77 -8.86 17.05
C SER A 254 8.45 -10.31 16.70
N THR A 255 9.45 -11.19 16.75
CA THR A 255 9.28 -12.63 16.53
C THR A 255 10.20 -13.46 17.42
N THR A 256 9.88 -14.73 17.59
CA THR A 256 10.74 -15.75 18.23
C THR A 256 11.56 -16.55 17.21
N ASP A 257 11.31 -16.38 15.91
CA ASP A 257 12.04 -17.07 14.85
C ASP A 257 13.52 -16.64 14.84
N ASP A 258 14.44 -17.54 14.48
CA ASP A 258 15.87 -17.25 14.36
C ASP A 258 16.19 -16.34 13.14
N VAL A 259 17.39 -15.73 13.13
CA VAL A 259 17.82 -14.78 12.08
C VAL A 259 17.73 -15.39 10.68
N ASN A 260 18.13 -16.66 10.53
CA ASN A 260 18.14 -17.32 9.24
C ASN A 260 16.72 -17.69 8.79
N ALA A 261 15.84 -18.06 9.73
CA ALA A 261 14.42 -18.29 9.44
C ALA A 261 13.75 -17.01 8.90
N VAL A 262 13.97 -15.87 9.55
CA VAL A 262 13.43 -14.57 9.08
C VAL A 262 14.03 -14.18 7.73
N GLY A 263 15.35 -14.33 7.54
CA GLY A 263 16.01 -14.06 6.26
C GLY A 263 15.45 -14.91 5.11
N LYS A 264 15.32 -16.23 5.33
CA LYS A 264 14.73 -17.17 4.34
C LYS A 264 13.28 -16.86 4.03
N PHE A 265 12.49 -16.48 5.02
CA PHE A 265 11.11 -16.04 4.81
C PHE A 265 11.07 -14.90 3.79
N TYR A 266 11.84 -13.82 4.01
CA TYR A 266 11.84 -12.67 3.11
C TYR A 266 12.46 -12.96 1.74
N GLN A 267 13.51 -13.79 1.66
CA GLN A 267 14.02 -14.26 0.37
C GLN A 267 12.93 -14.95 -0.45
N ASN A 268 12.18 -15.86 0.16
CA ASN A 268 11.13 -16.61 -0.53
C ASN A 268 9.94 -15.73 -0.88
N SER A 269 9.47 -14.91 0.07
CA SER A 269 8.26 -14.10 -0.11
C SER A 269 8.48 -12.95 -1.10
N LEU A 270 9.68 -12.36 -1.15
CA LEU A 270 9.95 -11.23 -2.03
C LEU A 270 10.45 -11.66 -3.42
N ALA A 271 10.96 -12.89 -3.58
CA ALA A 271 11.42 -13.39 -4.88
C ALA A 271 10.33 -13.36 -5.97
N ALA A 272 9.07 -13.64 -5.60
CA ALA A 272 7.94 -13.59 -6.53
C ALA A 272 7.74 -12.20 -7.16
N ASP A 273 8.12 -11.14 -6.46
CA ASP A 273 8.02 -9.74 -6.90
C ASP A 273 9.34 -9.21 -7.49
N GLY A 274 10.29 -10.10 -7.79
CA GLY A 274 11.56 -9.79 -8.44
C GLY A 274 12.60 -9.13 -7.54
N TRP A 275 12.45 -9.26 -6.22
CA TRP A 275 13.49 -8.84 -5.27
C TRP A 275 14.57 -9.91 -5.15
N GLU A 276 15.82 -9.48 -5.24
CA GLU A 276 17.00 -10.32 -5.13
C GLU A 276 17.79 -9.92 -3.87
N PRO A 277 18.11 -10.85 -2.96
CA PRO A 277 18.96 -10.54 -1.81
C PRO A 277 20.39 -10.23 -2.28
N THR A 278 21.05 -9.27 -1.65
CA THR A 278 22.46 -8.94 -1.94
C THR A 278 23.44 -9.92 -1.31
N THR A 279 22.96 -10.76 -0.38
CA THR A 279 23.75 -11.76 0.36
C THR A 279 22.92 -13.03 0.56
N GLU A 280 23.58 -14.19 0.63
CA GLU A 280 22.91 -15.49 0.83
C GLU A 280 22.20 -15.60 2.18
N ALA A 281 22.71 -14.92 3.20
CA ALA A 281 22.14 -14.85 4.55
C ALA A 281 22.29 -13.43 5.13
N PRO A 282 21.49 -13.08 6.17
CA PRO A 282 21.69 -11.85 6.92
C PRO A 282 23.11 -11.77 7.51
N LEU A 283 23.75 -10.62 7.37
CA LEU A 283 25.09 -10.37 7.90
C LEU A 283 24.99 -9.75 9.30
N ALA A 284 25.80 -10.24 10.24
CA ALA A 284 25.99 -9.60 11.53
C ALA A 284 26.84 -8.33 11.36
N ILE A 285 26.29 -7.18 11.78
CA ILE A 285 26.96 -5.88 11.76
C ILE A 285 26.72 -5.25 13.14
N ASP A 286 27.77 -5.13 13.94
CA ASP A 286 27.72 -4.69 15.34
C ASP A 286 26.70 -5.49 16.17
N PHE A 287 25.60 -4.85 16.59
CA PHE A 287 24.55 -5.45 17.41
C PHE A 287 23.28 -5.79 16.60
N GLU A 288 23.38 -5.78 15.27
CA GLU A 288 22.26 -5.99 14.36
C GLU A 288 22.59 -7.06 13.31
N PHE A 289 21.53 -7.63 12.74
CA PHE A 289 21.61 -8.46 11.55
C PHE A 289 20.95 -7.74 10.39
N VAL A 290 21.65 -7.64 9.27
CA VAL A 290 21.21 -6.84 8.12
C VAL A 290 21.21 -7.69 6.85
N GLN A 291 20.14 -7.58 6.08
CA GLN A 291 20.09 -8.08 4.71
C GLN A 291 19.45 -7.04 3.81
N ILE A 292 20.04 -6.81 2.64
CA ILE A 292 19.51 -5.88 1.64
C ILE A 292 18.91 -6.69 0.50
N PHE A 293 17.76 -6.25 0.01
CA PHE A 293 17.10 -6.77 -1.18
C PHE A 293 17.05 -5.68 -2.22
N ARG A 294 17.36 -6.01 -3.47
CA ARG A 294 17.34 -5.09 -4.60
C ARG A 294 16.38 -5.55 -5.66
N ARG A 295 15.75 -4.60 -6.32
CA ARG A 295 14.93 -4.85 -7.51
C ARG A 295 15.51 -4.12 -8.71
N ARG A 296 15.26 -4.64 -9.91
CA ARG A 296 15.84 -4.13 -11.17
C ARG A 296 15.50 -2.67 -11.49
N ASP A 297 14.44 -2.14 -10.89
CA ASP A 297 14.03 -0.74 -11.01
C ASP A 297 14.79 0.21 -10.06
N GLY A 298 15.80 -0.29 -9.35
CA GLY A 298 16.65 0.49 -8.44
C GLY A 298 16.09 0.62 -7.02
N GLN A 299 14.94 0.02 -6.70
CA GLN A 299 14.41 0.02 -5.34
C GLN A 299 15.21 -0.91 -4.43
N GLN A 300 15.29 -0.54 -3.15
CA GLN A 300 15.97 -1.32 -2.12
C GLN A 300 15.10 -1.52 -0.88
N MET A 301 15.15 -2.72 -0.30
CA MET A 301 14.61 -3.02 1.02
C MET A 301 15.73 -3.47 1.96
N ARG A 302 15.64 -3.07 3.23
CA ARG A 302 16.56 -3.46 4.31
C ARG A 302 15.75 -4.20 5.33
N LEU A 303 16.12 -5.45 5.52
CA LEU A 303 15.81 -6.19 6.70
C LEU A 303 16.86 -5.85 7.75
N LEU A 304 16.41 -5.32 8.88
CA LEU A 304 17.20 -5.07 10.07
C LEU A 304 16.59 -5.85 11.20
N MET A 305 17.41 -6.63 11.90
CA MET A 305 16.96 -7.43 13.03
C MET A 305 17.87 -7.25 14.23
N LYS A 306 17.29 -7.21 15.42
CA LYS A 306 18.02 -7.01 16.67
C LYS A 306 17.49 -7.94 17.76
N ASP A 307 18.40 -8.64 18.42
CA ASP A 307 18.06 -9.49 19.56
C ASP A 307 17.66 -8.65 20.78
N ILE A 308 16.57 -9.06 21.43
CA ILE A 308 16.13 -8.53 22.72
C ILE A 308 16.58 -9.52 23.78
N LYS A 309 17.71 -9.20 24.43
CA LYS A 309 18.47 -10.11 25.30
C LYS A 309 17.65 -10.70 26.46
N ASP A 310 16.64 -9.99 26.95
CA ASP A 310 15.92 -10.36 28.17
C ASP A 310 14.62 -11.15 27.92
N GLU A 311 14.19 -11.30 26.67
CA GLU A 311 12.87 -11.89 26.35
C GLU A 311 12.93 -13.07 25.38
N GLY A 312 14.12 -13.44 24.87
CA GLY A 312 14.25 -14.46 23.82
C GLY A 312 13.50 -14.09 22.53
N ARG A 313 13.22 -12.79 22.36
CA ARG A 313 12.51 -12.20 21.22
C ARG A 313 13.48 -11.41 20.36
N ARG A 314 13.11 -11.21 19.11
CA ARG A 314 13.84 -10.40 18.15
C ARG A 314 12.94 -9.31 17.61
N ASP A 315 13.40 -8.08 17.64
CA ASP A 315 12.77 -6.99 16.91
C ASP A 315 13.27 -6.98 15.48
N VAL A 316 12.32 -6.88 14.55
CA VAL A 316 12.54 -6.89 13.12
C VAL A 316 11.94 -5.63 12.53
N ARG A 317 12.71 -4.96 11.68
CA ARG A 317 12.26 -3.84 10.86
C ARG A 317 12.58 -4.14 9.41
N MET A 318 11.57 -4.04 8.56
CA MET A 318 11.72 -4.09 7.11
C MET A 318 11.31 -2.74 6.55
N LYS A 319 12.23 -2.06 5.87
CA LYS A 319 11.99 -0.73 5.31
C LYS A 319 12.24 -0.73 3.82
N LEU A 320 11.33 -0.13 3.06
CA LEU A 320 11.51 0.17 1.64
C LEU A 320 12.00 1.62 1.47
N TRP A 321 13.09 1.81 0.73
CA TRP A 321 13.47 3.12 0.22
C TRP A 321 13.86 3.02 -1.25
N MET A 322 13.95 4.19 -1.87
CA MET A 322 14.53 4.35 -3.19
C MET A 322 15.89 4.99 -3.00
N ASP A 323 16.91 4.46 -3.67
CA ASP A 323 18.16 5.21 -3.78
C ASP A 323 17.82 6.52 -4.52
N LYS A 324 18.04 7.67 -3.86
CA LYS A 324 18.22 8.90 -4.61
C LYS A 324 19.50 8.66 -5.41
N VAL A 325 19.36 8.34 -6.69
CA VAL A 325 20.49 8.43 -7.61
C VAL A 325 20.83 9.92 -7.61
N GLU A 326 21.79 10.33 -6.79
CA GLU A 326 22.53 11.55 -7.03
C GLU A 326 23.13 11.37 -8.43
N GLN A 327 22.58 12.11 -9.39
CA GLN A 327 23.20 12.33 -10.70
C GLN A 327 24.23 13.43 -10.57
#